data_AF-A0A8H9GUK1-F1
#
_entry.id   AF-A0A8H9GUK1-F1
#
_cell.length_a   1.000
_cell.length_b   1.000
_cell.length_c   1.000
_cell.angle_alpha   90.00
_cell.angle_beta   90.00
_cell.angle_gamma   90.00
#
_symmetry.space_group_name_H-M   'P 1'
#
loop_
_entity.id
_entity.type
_entity.pdbx_description
1 polymer ?
#
loop_
_entity_poly.entity_id
_entity_poly.type
_entity_poly.pdbx_seq_one_letter_code
_entity_poly.pdbx_strand_id
1 'polypeptide(L)'
;MKLLKPLPPFRPGEGAGQVPSLRVTALALVGSWLCVAVAESVFGDLDETTSIAAIAEGGGRLTAGGLIALGAAALLGLALAGLGPIMRGSVAGRIGWALLVPAVPCSGAFAMFHLILVETGASGLNQTAMEQFVVERFQGPGLWAVPVTYYVFLGFLSMLLVLIALVRRGVTSPLAPALFAAGIVGDNVVTGGVGEIASVCLMTVGAAVASYGLWRVSRQEPARALAPEPTGSGMTAA
;
A
#
# COMPACT_ATOMS: atom_id res chain seq x y z
N MET A 1 26.27 14.81 15.35
CA MET A 1 25.03 14.05 15.01
C MET A 1 25.11 12.67 15.67
N LYS A 2 24.21 12.36 16.62
CA LYS A 2 24.13 11.00 17.19
C LYS A 2 23.39 10.11 16.18
N LEU A 3 24.13 9.22 15.50
CA LEU A 3 23.54 8.17 14.68
C LEU A 3 22.59 7.34 15.56
N LEU A 4 21.32 7.26 15.17
CA LEU A 4 20.33 6.41 15.84
C LEU A 4 20.88 4.97 15.87
N LYS A 5 20.97 4.38 17.07
CA LYS A 5 21.41 2.98 17.20
C LYS A 5 20.50 2.07 16.37
N PRO A 6 21.05 1.12 15.59
CA PRO A 6 20.24 0.16 14.85
C PRO A 6 19.38 -0.67 15.81
N LEU A 7 18.14 -0.96 15.42
CA LEU A 7 17.25 -1.83 16.20
C LEU A 7 17.74 -3.28 16.11
N PRO A 8 17.49 -4.12 17.13
CA PRO A 8 17.82 -5.54 17.04
C PRO A 8 17.11 -6.16 15.83
N PRO A 9 17.79 -7.08 15.11
CA PRO A 9 17.23 -7.73 13.93
C PRO A 9 15.95 -8.49 14.29
N PHE A 10 14.98 -8.47 13.39
CA PHE A 10 13.73 -9.23 13.56
C PHE A 10 14.01 -10.74 13.60
N ARG A 11 13.40 -11.45 14.56
CA ARG A 11 13.40 -12.91 14.66
C ARG A 11 11.95 -13.41 14.48
N PRO A 12 11.64 -14.09 13.37
CA PRO A 12 10.34 -14.73 13.17
C PRO A 12 10.18 -15.91 14.14
N GLY A 13 9.07 -16.00 14.89
CA GLY A 13 8.81 -17.18 15.75
C GLY A 13 7.91 -16.97 16.98
N GLU A 14 7.67 -15.74 17.43
CA GLU A 14 6.89 -15.51 18.67
C GLU A 14 5.45 -15.04 18.34
N GLY A 15 4.53 -16.00 18.21
CA GLY A 15 3.10 -15.72 18.16
C GLY A 15 2.28 -16.81 17.47
N ALA A 16 1.65 -17.67 18.25
CA ALA A 16 0.65 -18.62 17.78
C ALA A 16 -0.63 -17.86 17.34
N GLY A 17 -0.76 -17.66 16.03
CA GLY A 17 -1.94 -17.13 15.35
C GLY A 17 -1.79 -17.32 13.85
N GLN A 18 -2.89 -17.36 13.10
CA GLN A 18 -2.88 -17.45 11.63
C GLN A 18 -2.41 -16.11 11.02
N VAL A 19 -1.12 -15.82 11.12
CA VAL A 19 -0.50 -14.67 10.45
C VAL A 19 0.04 -15.15 9.08
N PRO A 20 -0.16 -14.38 7.99
CA PRO A 20 0.45 -14.70 6.71
C PRO A 20 1.97 -14.90 6.83
N SER A 21 2.51 -15.91 6.14
CA SER A 21 3.97 -16.11 6.09
C SER A 21 4.67 -14.92 5.42
N LEU A 22 5.95 -14.70 5.74
CA LEU A 22 6.73 -13.60 5.13
C LEU A 22 6.72 -13.62 3.60
N ARG A 23 6.62 -14.81 2.98
CA ARG A 23 6.49 -14.96 1.52
C ARG A 23 5.16 -14.44 1.01
N VAL A 24 4.07 -14.82 1.67
CA VAL A 24 2.73 -14.34 1.32
C VAL A 24 2.65 -12.82 1.55
N THR A 25 3.21 -12.33 2.66
CA THR A 25 3.31 -10.88 2.93
C THR A 25 4.06 -10.13 1.84
N ALA A 26 5.21 -10.66 1.39
CA ALA A 26 5.99 -10.06 0.32
C ALA A 26 5.21 -10.03 -1.01
N LEU A 27 4.59 -11.14 -1.40
CA LEU A 27 3.80 -11.23 -2.63
C LEU A 27 2.58 -10.30 -2.58
N ALA A 28 1.88 -10.26 -1.44
CA ALA A 28 0.74 -9.39 -1.24
C ALA A 28 1.14 -7.91 -1.29
N LEU A 29 2.30 -7.55 -0.73
CA LEU A 29 2.79 -6.18 -0.74
C LEU A 29 3.12 -5.69 -2.16
N VAL A 30 3.94 -6.43 -2.91
CA VAL A 30 4.27 -6.05 -4.30
C VAL A 30 3.04 -6.15 -5.19
N GLY A 31 2.20 -7.17 -5.00
CA GLY A 31 0.96 -7.36 -5.76
C GLY A 31 -0.01 -6.20 -5.57
N SER A 32 -0.18 -5.72 -4.33
CA SER A 32 -1.01 -4.55 -4.03
C SER A 32 -0.57 -3.32 -4.82
N TRP A 33 0.73 -2.99 -4.80
CA TRP A 33 1.26 -1.83 -5.52
C TRP A 33 1.26 -2.00 -7.03
N LEU A 34 1.47 -3.21 -7.55
CA LEU A 34 1.27 -3.51 -8.97
C LEU A 34 -0.19 -3.25 -9.38
N CYS A 35 -1.16 -3.69 -8.56
CA CYS A 35 -2.57 -3.38 -8.81
C CYS A 35 -2.82 -1.87 -8.79
N VAL A 36 -2.26 -1.10 -7.85
CA VAL A 36 -2.37 0.37 -7.85
C VAL A 36 -1.82 0.96 -9.16
N ALA A 37 -0.61 0.59 -9.57
CA ALA A 37 -0.02 1.11 -10.81
C ALA A 37 -0.83 0.77 -12.07
N VAL A 38 -1.40 -0.44 -12.12
CA VAL A 38 -2.27 -0.85 -13.23
C VAL A 38 -3.60 -0.11 -13.17
N ALA A 39 -4.21 0.04 -11.99
CA ALA A 39 -5.46 0.79 -11.83
C ALA A 39 -5.29 2.23 -12.33
N GLU A 40 -4.20 2.90 -11.95
CA GLU A 40 -3.94 4.29 -12.34
C GLU A 40 -3.67 4.41 -13.84
N SER A 41 -2.97 3.43 -14.42
CA SER A 41 -2.80 3.36 -15.88
C SER A 41 -4.12 3.14 -16.63
N VAL A 42 -5.10 2.49 -16.00
CA VAL A 42 -6.42 2.24 -16.59
C VAL A 42 -7.33 3.46 -16.41
N PHE A 43 -7.32 4.10 -15.25
CA PHE A 43 -8.07 5.32 -14.98
C PHE A 43 -7.64 6.46 -15.92
N GLY A 44 -6.34 6.63 -16.20
CA GLY A 44 -5.82 7.74 -17.00
C GLY A 44 -6.12 9.10 -16.34
N ASP A 45 -6.25 10.17 -17.14
CA ASP A 45 -6.56 11.50 -16.59
C ASP A 45 -7.99 11.53 -16.02
N LEU A 46 -8.09 11.70 -14.70
CA LEU A 46 -9.33 11.74 -13.92
C LEU A 46 -10.25 12.93 -14.25
N ASP A 47 -9.82 13.85 -15.13
CA ASP A 47 -10.65 14.94 -15.66
C ASP A 47 -11.91 14.42 -16.37
N GLU A 48 -11.93 13.15 -16.79
CA GLU A 48 -13.10 12.43 -17.29
C GLU A 48 -14.23 12.25 -16.25
N THR A 49 -13.98 12.48 -14.95
CA THR A 49 -15.00 12.38 -13.88
C THR A 49 -15.83 13.66 -13.70
N THR A 50 -15.55 14.70 -14.48
CA THR A 50 -16.18 16.02 -14.34
C THR A 50 -17.47 16.18 -15.16
N SER A 51 -17.80 15.25 -16.07
CA SER A 51 -19.06 15.25 -16.82
C SER A 51 -19.64 13.85 -16.98
N ILE A 52 -20.97 13.73 -16.95
CA ILE A 52 -21.62 12.42 -17.11
C ILE A 52 -21.33 11.82 -18.49
N ALA A 53 -21.20 12.64 -19.53
CA ALA A 53 -20.86 12.18 -20.87
C ALA A 53 -19.49 11.47 -20.91
N ALA A 54 -18.48 12.05 -20.25
CA ALA A 54 -17.15 11.45 -20.15
C ALA A 54 -17.16 10.18 -19.27
N ILE A 55 -17.95 10.15 -18.19
CA ILE A 55 -18.15 8.94 -17.36
C ILE A 55 -18.79 7.81 -18.17
N ALA A 56 -19.80 8.11 -19.00
CA ALA A 56 -20.47 7.12 -19.83
C ALA A 56 -19.54 6.56 -20.92
N GLU A 57 -18.72 7.40 -21.54
CA GLU A 57 -17.70 7.01 -22.53
C GLU A 57 -16.58 6.17 -21.89
N GLY A 58 -16.16 6.54 -20.67
CA GLY A 58 -15.10 5.88 -19.91
C GLY A 58 -15.54 4.71 -19.01
N GLY A 59 -16.83 4.34 -19.00
CA GLY A 59 -17.41 3.44 -17.99
C GLY A 59 -16.72 2.07 -17.86
N GLY A 60 -16.24 1.51 -18.98
CA GLY A 60 -15.46 0.26 -18.97
C GLY A 60 -14.11 0.39 -18.27
N ARG A 61 -13.41 1.52 -18.48
CA ARG A 61 -12.12 1.82 -17.81
C ARG A 61 -12.33 2.07 -16.32
N LEU A 62 -13.34 2.86 -15.96
CA LEU A 62 -13.69 3.13 -14.56
C LEU A 62 -14.04 1.85 -13.80
N THR A 63 -14.80 0.94 -14.43
CA THR A 63 -15.12 -0.37 -13.85
C THR A 63 -13.88 -1.22 -13.65
N ALA A 64 -13.05 -1.35 -14.70
CA ALA A 64 -11.84 -2.16 -14.64
C ALA A 64 -10.85 -1.63 -13.60
N GLY A 65 -10.57 -0.32 -13.60
CA GLY A 65 -9.69 0.32 -12.63
C GLY A 65 -10.24 0.19 -11.20
N GLY A 66 -11.55 0.37 -11.00
CA GLY A 66 -12.19 0.19 -9.69
C GLY A 66 -12.06 -1.23 -9.16
N LEU A 67 -12.28 -2.25 -10.00
CA LEU A 67 -12.10 -3.66 -9.59
C LEU A 67 -10.64 -4.00 -9.29
N ILE A 68 -9.69 -3.45 -10.05
CA ILE A 68 -8.26 -3.63 -9.80
C ILE A 68 -7.85 -2.95 -8.48
N ALA A 69 -8.37 -1.76 -8.19
CA ALA A 69 -8.14 -1.05 -6.93
C ALA A 69 -8.73 -1.81 -5.72
N LEU A 70 -9.89 -2.47 -5.86
CA LEU A 70 -10.40 -3.39 -4.84
C LEU A 70 -9.43 -4.55 -4.58
N GLY A 71 -8.86 -5.12 -5.64
CA GLY A 71 -7.81 -6.13 -5.55
C GLY A 71 -6.57 -5.61 -4.82
N ALA A 72 -6.14 -4.37 -5.12
CA ALA A 72 -5.04 -3.71 -4.43
C ALA A 72 -5.29 -3.59 -2.92
N ALA A 73 -6.50 -3.19 -2.51
CA ALA A 73 -6.90 -3.07 -1.11
C ALA A 73 -6.88 -4.42 -0.38
N ALA A 74 -7.42 -5.48 -1.01
CA ALA A 74 -7.42 -6.83 -0.44
C ALA A 74 -5.99 -7.36 -0.21
N LEU A 75 -5.12 -7.18 -1.21
CA LEU A 75 -3.70 -7.56 -1.11
C LEU A 75 -2.96 -6.72 -0.06
N LEU A 76 -3.26 -5.42 0.05
CA LEU A 76 -2.69 -4.58 1.10
C LEU A 76 -3.10 -5.07 2.49
N GLY A 77 -4.36 -5.47 2.68
CA GLY A 77 -4.85 -6.05 3.93
C GLY A 77 -4.08 -7.31 4.33
N LEU A 78 -3.84 -8.23 3.39
CA LEU A 78 -3.02 -9.42 3.61
C LEU A 78 -1.56 -9.07 3.95
N ALA A 79 -0.98 -8.09 3.26
CA ALA A 79 0.36 -7.61 3.56
C ALA A 79 0.44 -7.01 4.97
N LEU A 80 -0.52 -6.18 5.36
CA LEU A 80 -0.56 -5.56 6.69
C LEU A 80 -0.67 -6.58 7.81
N ALA A 81 -1.52 -7.60 7.65
CA ALA A 81 -1.64 -8.68 8.62
C ALA A 81 -0.28 -9.35 8.90
N GLY A 82 0.51 -9.59 7.84
CA GLY A 82 1.86 -10.17 7.97
C GLY A 82 2.95 -9.20 8.43
N LEU A 83 2.84 -7.91 8.11
CA LEU A 83 3.79 -6.88 8.55
C LEU A 83 3.65 -6.54 10.03
N GLY A 84 2.45 -6.68 10.61
CA GLY A 84 2.15 -6.29 11.99
C GLY A 84 3.16 -6.80 13.03
N PRO A 85 3.46 -8.11 13.09
CA PRO A 85 4.46 -8.64 14.02
C PRO A 85 5.87 -8.06 13.84
N ILE A 86 6.28 -7.78 12.59
CA ILE A 86 7.59 -7.19 12.27
C ILE A 86 7.69 -5.77 12.85
N MET A 87 6.59 -5.02 12.75
CA MET A 87 6.49 -3.62 13.14
C MET A 87 6.48 -3.39 14.66
N ARG A 88 6.09 -4.39 15.47
CA ARG A 88 5.99 -4.25 16.95
C ARG A 88 7.26 -3.71 17.61
N GLY A 89 8.44 -4.05 17.08
CA GLY A 89 9.74 -3.60 17.61
C GLY A 89 10.18 -2.19 17.22
N SER A 90 9.39 -1.43 16.45
CA SER A 90 9.74 -0.09 15.98
C SER A 90 8.58 0.89 16.23
N VAL A 91 8.80 1.97 16.99
CA VAL A 91 7.76 3.00 17.23
C VAL A 91 7.23 3.56 15.91
N ALA A 92 8.13 3.97 15.02
CA ALA A 92 7.76 4.48 13.69
C ALA A 92 7.02 3.43 12.86
N GLY A 93 7.44 2.16 12.96
CA GLY A 93 6.76 1.06 12.27
C GLY A 93 5.36 0.79 12.81
N ARG A 94 5.15 0.87 14.13
CA ARG A 94 3.83 0.74 14.74
C ARG A 94 2.90 1.88 14.33
N ILE A 95 3.40 3.11 14.34
CA ILE A 95 2.62 4.28 13.90
C ILE A 95 2.26 4.14 12.43
N GLY A 96 3.25 3.90 11.57
CA GLY A 96 3.01 3.68 10.14
C GLY A 96 2.02 2.56 9.88
N TRP A 97 2.19 1.41 10.54
CA TRP A 97 1.26 0.28 10.41
C TRP A 97 -0.15 0.61 10.90
N ALA A 98 -0.29 1.23 12.07
CA ALA A 98 -1.59 1.59 12.63
C ALA A 98 -2.34 2.61 11.77
N LEU A 99 -1.62 3.54 11.12
CA LEU A 99 -2.19 4.48 10.16
C LEU A 99 -2.46 3.82 8.80
N LEU A 100 -1.71 2.79 8.41
CA LEU A 100 -1.92 2.08 7.15
C LEU A 100 -3.12 1.11 7.21
N VAL A 101 -3.49 0.60 8.40
CA VAL A 101 -4.68 -0.24 8.61
C VAL A 101 -5.98 0.41 8.10
N PRO A 102 -6.37 1.62 8.54
CA PRO A 102 -7.55 2.30 8.00
C PRO A 102 -7.39 2.73 6.54
N ALA A 103 -6.17 2.79 5.98
CA ALA A 103 -5.98 3.04 4.56
C ALA A 103 -6.53 1.91 3.68
N VAL A 104 -6.64 0.67 4.19
CA VAL A 104 -7.25 -0.46 3.45
C VAL A 104 -8.73 -0.25 3.17
N PRO A 105 -9.61 -0.03 4.16
CA PRO A 105 -11.02 0.28 3.87
C PRO A 105 -11.18 1.62 3.15
N CYS A 106 -10.28 2.59 3.33
CA CYS A 106 -10.29 3.84 2.56
C CYS A 106 -9.95 3.62 1.07
N SER A 107 -8.99 2.73 0.77
CA SER A 107 -8.67 2.28 -0.60
C SER A 107 -9.87 1.57 -1.23
N GLY A 108 -10.54 0.69 -0.48
CA GLY A 108 -11.78 0.05 -0.92
C GLY A 108 -12.91 1.05 -1.17
N ALA A 109 -13.04 2.08 -0.33
CA ALA A 109 -13.98 3.18 -0.55
C ALA A 109 -13.63 3.99 -1.81
N PHE A 110 -12.36 4.31 -2.05
CA PHE A 110 -11.91 4.96 -3.29
C PHE A 110 -12.19 4.12 -4.54
N ALA A 111 -12.04 2.81 -4.44
CA ALA A 111 -12.40 1.89 -5.52
C ALA A 111 -13.92 1.86 -5.77
N MET A 112 -14.72 1.79 -4.70
CA MET A 112 -16.18 1.86 -4.78
C MET A 112 -16.67 3.20 -5.33
N PHE A 113 -15.99 4.30 -5.03
CA PHE A 113 -16.27 5.61 -5.59
C PHE A 113 -16.26 5.56 -7.13
N HIS A 114 -15.25 4.95 -7.75
CA HIS A 114 -15.19 4.79 -9.21
C HIS A 114 -16.32 3.90 -9.75
N LEU A 115 -16.69 2.84 -9.03
CA LEU A 115 -17.79 1.96 -9.45
C LEU A 115 -19.15 2.66 -9.36
N ILE A 116 -19.38 3.48 -8.34
CA ILE A 116 -20.62 4.27 -8.19
C ILE A 116 -20.70 5.34 -9.28
N LEU A 117 -19.57 5.95 -9.67
CA LEU A 117 -19.58 6.90 -10.79
C LEU A 117 -20.11 6.25 -12.07
N VAL A 118 -19.76 5.00 -12.37
CA VAL A 118 -20.30 4.27 -13.53
C VAL A 118 -21.83 4.18 -13.49
N GLU A 119 -22.41 3.96 -12.31
CA GLU A 119 -23.88 3.91 -12.16
C GLU A 119 -24.53 5.26 -12.50
N THR A 120 -23.89 6.38 -12.19
CA THR A 120 -24.41 7.72 -12.51
C THR A 120 -24.42 8.02 -14.02
N GLY A 121 -23.59 7.34 -14.80
CA GLY A 121 -23.55 7.41 -16.26
C GLY A 121 -24.53 6.50 -17.00
N ALA A 122 -25.35 5.72 -16.29
CA ALA A 122 -26.24 4.74 -16.91
C ALA A 122 -27.35 5.39 -17.77
N SER A 123 -27.58 4.81 -18.95
CA SER A 123 -28.66 5.23 -19.85
C SER A 123 -30.03 5.06 -19.18
N GLY A 124 -30.85 6.11 -19.19
CA GLY A 124 -32.20 6.09 -18.62
C GLY A 124 -32.33 6.74 -17.23
N LEU A 125 -31.23 7.17 -16.62
CA LEU A 125 -31.26 8.01 -15.42
C LEU A 125 -31.48 9.49 -15.78
N ASN A 126 -32.10 10.23 -14.87
CA ASN A 126 -32.26 11.68 -15.00
C ASN A 126 -30.89 12.36 -14.86
N GLN A 127 -30.35 12.81 -15.98
CA GLN A 127 -29.00 13.38 -16.09
C GLN A 127 -28.79 14.57 -15.16
N THR A 128 -29.75 15.50 -15.07
CA THR A 128 -29.65 16.67 -14.18
C THR A 128 -29.63 16.26 -12.70
N ALA A 129 -30.41 15.24 -12.31
CA ALA A 129 -30.39 14.74 -10.94
C ALA A 129 -29.09 13.98 -10.61
N MET A 130 -28.52 13.28 -11.60
CA MET A 130 -27.23 12.60 -11.44
C MET A 130 -26.06 13.59 -11.41
N GLU A 131 -26.12 14.68 -12.17
CA GLU A 131 -25.15 15.78 -12.11
C GLU A 131 -25.16 16.43 -10.73
N GLN A 132 -26.36 16.72 -10.20
CA GLN A 132 -26.49 17.23 -8.83
C GLN A 132 -26.00 16.22 -7.79
N PHE A 133 -26.30 14.93 -7.94
CA PHE A 133 -25.79 13.89 -7.06
C PHE A 133 -24.25 13.84 -7.09
N VAL A 134 -23.65 13.94 -8.28
CA VAL A 134 -22.19 13.97 -8.44
C VAL A 134 -21.60 15.20 -7.78
N VAL A 135 -22.18 16.38 -7.98
CA VAL A 135 -21.69 17.60 -7.34
C VAL A 135 -21.83 17.52 -5.82
N GLU A 136 -23.01 17.18 -5.30
CA GLU A 136 -23.30 17.19 -3.85
C GLU A 136 -22.56 16.10 -3.07
N ARG A 137 -22.28 14.95 -3.68
CA ARG A 137 -21.62 13.82 -3.01
C ARG A 137 -20.15 13.66 -3.37
N PHE A 138 -19.73 14.08 -4.56
CA PHE A 138 -18.38 13.83 -5.08
C PHE A 138 -17.56 15.10 -5.32
N GLN A 139 -18.17 16.26 -5.62
CA GLN A 139 -17.44 17.53 -5.79
C GLN A 139 -17.61 18.46 -4.57
N GLY A 140 -16.77 18.27 -3.55
CA GLY A 140 -16.73 19.10 -2.33
C GLY A 140 -16.15 18.35 -1.13
N PRO A 141 -16.17 18.90 0.10
CA PRO A 141 -15.82 18.18 1.34
C PRO A 141 -16.91 17.17 1.75
N GLY A 142 -17.48 16.45 0.77
CA GLY A 142 -18.47 15.41 0.98
C GLY A 142 -17.89 14.23 1.74
N LEU A 143 -18.75 13.30 2.15
CA LEU A 143 -18.35 12.13 2.96
C LEU A 143 -17.25 11.27 2.30
N TRP A 144 -17.10 11.35 0.96
CA TRP A 144 -16.05 10.67 0.20
C TRP A 144 -14.68 11.39 0.26
N ALA A 145 -14.63 12.68 0.53
CA ALA A 145 -13.37 13.41 0.63
C ALA A 145 -12.46 12.86 1.74
N VAL A 146 -13.05 12.40 2.85
CA VAL A 146 -12.32 11.83 3.99
C VAL A 146 -11.56 10.55 3.62
N PRO A 147 -12.19 9.46 3.13
CA PRO A 147 -11.48 8.24 2.76
C PRO A 147 -10.49 8.47 1.62
N VAL A 148 -10.82 9.31 0.63
CA VAL A 148 -9.90 9.61 -0.48
C VAL A 148 -8.67 10.37 0.01
N THR A 149 -8.86 11.45 0.76
CA THR A 149 -7.74 12.23 1.34
C THR A 149 -6.88 11.36 2.26
N TYR A 150 -7.52 10.51 3.06
CA TYR A 150 -6.80 9.58 3.93
C TYR A 150 -5.95 8.62 3.11
N TYR A 151 -6.51 8.00 2.07
CA TYR A 151 -5.81 7.02 1.25
C TYR A 151 -4.64 7.66 0.49
N VAL A 152 -4.90 8.76 -0.23
CA VAL A 152 -3.92 9.40 -1.12
C VAL A 152 -2.78 10.07 -0.34
N PHE A 153 -3.07 10.79 0.74
CA PHE A 153 -2.01 11.48 1.49
C PHE A 153 -1.48 10.63 2.64
N LEU A 154 -2.36 10.27 3.56
CA LEU A 154 -1.93 9.62 4.80
C LEU A 154 -1.53 8.17 4.57
N GLY A 155 -2.13 7.47 3.59
CA GLY A 155 -1.74 6.12 3.18
C GLY A 155 -0.29 6.05 2.69
N PHE A 156 0.11 6.95 1.79
CA PHE A 156 1.48 7.00 1.27
C PHE A 156 2.51 7.32 2.35
N LEU A 157 2.22 8.32 3.21
CA LEU A 157 3.09 8.65 4.33
C LEU A 157 3.22 7.46 5.32
N SER A 158 2.12 6.77 5.59
CA SER A 158 2.09 5.60 6.48
C SER A 158 2.90 4.44 5.92
N MET A 159 2.80 4.18 4.62
CA MET A 159 3.62 3.20 3.92
C MET A 159 5.10 3.55 3.98
N LEU A 160 5.46 4.83 3.78
CA LEU A 160 6.85 5.28 3.91
C LEU A 160 7.42 5.02 5.31
N LEU A 161 6.64 5.25 6.37
CA LEU A 161 7.04 4.94 7.76
C LEU A 161 7.28 3.43 7.97
N VAL A 162 6.42 2.59 7.39
CA VAL A 162 6.59 1.12 7.40
C VAL A 162 7.88 0.73 6.68
N LEU A 163 8.15 1.28 5.50
CA LEU A 163 9.37 1.02 4.74
C LEU A 163 10.64 1.43 5.51
N ILE A 164 10.65 2.62 6.14
CA ILE A 164 11.74 3.08 6.99
C ILE A 164 11.95 2.12 8.18
N ALA A 165 10.86 1.65 8.80
CA ALA A 165 10.95 0.69 9.89
C ALA A 165 11.53 -0.65 9.44
N LEU A 166 11.17 -1.14 8.24
CA LEU A 166 11.76 -2.35 7.66
C LEU A 166 13.27 -2.21 7.42
N VAL A 167 13.74 -1.04 6.98
CA VAL A 167 15.17 -0.75 6.83
C VAL A 167 15.88 -0.79 8.18
N ARG A 168 15.31 -0.10 9.20
CA ARG A 168 15.88 -0.07 10.55
C ARG A 168 15.96 -1.44 11.21
N ARG A 169 15.14 -2.39 10.75
CA ARG A 169 15.10 -3.79 11.22
C ARG A 169 15.98 -4.73 10.40
N GLY A 170 16.71 -4.20 9.40
CA GLY A 170 17.59 -4.97 8.53
C GLY A 170 16.85 -5.90 7.56
N VAL A 171 15.55 -5.69 7.35
CA VAL A 171 14.72 -6.53 6.49
C VAL A 171 14.87 -6.12 5.02
N THR A 172 14.91 -4.81 4.75
CA THR A 172 15.02 -4.25 3.39
C THR A 172 16.16 -3.22 3.25
N SER A 173 16.47 -2.88 2.00
CA SER A 173 17.43 -1.86 1.59
C SER A 173 16.87 -0.43 1.78
N PRO A 174 17.72 0.56 2.14
CA PRO A 174 17.35 1.99 2.12
C PRO A 174 16.79 2.49 0.78
N LEU A 175 17.06 1.78 -0.32
CA LEU A 175 16.49 2.10 -1.63
C LEU A 175 14.95 2.01 -1.64
N ALA A 176 14.34 1.11 -0.85
CA ALA A 176 12.89 0.95 -0.82
C ALA A 176 12.16 2.25 -0.41
N PRO A 177 12.41 2.84 0.79
CA PRO A 177 11.79 4.11 1.14
C PRO A 177 12.26 5.29 0.28
N ALA A 178 13.48 5.26 -0.28
CA ALA A 178 13.96 6.34 -1.14
C ALA A 178 13.20 6.41 -2.46
N LEU A 179 13.04 5.27 -3.15
CA LEU A 179 12.25 5.18 -4.39
C LEU A 179 10.78 5.51 -4.12
N PHE A 180 10.23 5.00 -3.01
CA PHE A 180 8.86 5.29 -2.63
C PHE A 180 8.63 6.78 -2.37
N ALA A 181 9.51 7.43 -1.60
CA ALA A 181 9.42 8.87 -1.34
C ALA A 181 9.59 9.71 -2.62
N ALA A 182 10.51 9.32 -3.52
CA ALA A 182 10.66 9.98 -4.81
C ALA A 182 9.39 9.87 -5.66
N GLY A 183 8.72 8.71 -5.62
CA GLY A 183 7.41 8.52 -6.25
C GLY A 183 6.34 9.43 -5.65
N ILE A 184 6.21 9.50 -4.32
CA ILE A 184 5.28 10.44 -3.65
C ILE A 184 5.53 11.88 -4.08
N VAL A 185 6.80 12.32 -4.08
CA VAL A 185 7.14 13.69 -4.48
C VAL A 185 6.82 13.92 -5.96
N GLY A 186 7.13 12.96 -6.83
CA GLY A 186 6.79 13.03 -8.25
C GLY A 186 5.29 13.18 -8.47
N ASP A 187 4.50 12.37 -7.76
CA ASP A 187 3.03 12.36 -7.79
C ASP A 187 2.42 13.71 -7.37
N ASN A 188 3.05 14.38 -6.41
CA ASN A 188 2.58 15.69 -5.91
C ASN A 188 3.12 16.89 -6.70
N VAL A 189 4.17 16.72 -7.50
CA VAL A 189 4.82 17.81 -8.25
C VAL A 189 4.47 17.79 -9.73
N VAL A 190 4.33 16.59 -10.31
CA VAL A 190 4.03 16.39 -11.73
C VAL A 190 2.55 16.08 -11.85
N THR A 191 1.75 17.12 -12.11
CA THR A 191 0.31 16.96 -12.30
C THR A 191 0.01 16.44 -13.71
N GLY A 192 -0.64 15.29 -13.80
CA GLY A 192 -1.27 14.76 -15.01
C GLY A 192 -0.48 13.73 -15.82
N GLY A 193 -1.23 12.82 -16.46
CA GLY A 193 -0.77 11.89 -17.49
C GLY A 193 0.42 10.99 -17.12
N VAL A 194 1.43 10.97 -17.99
CA VAL A 194 2.58 10.05 -17.89
C VAL A 194 3.41 10.25 -16.62
N GLY A 195 3.42 11.48 -16.07
CA GLY A 195 4.18 11.81 -14.86
C GLY A 195 3.64 11.15 -13.60
N GLU A 196 2.31 11.14 -13.46
CA GLU A 196 1.61 10.46 -12.36
C GLU A 196 1.84 8.94 -12.44
N ILE A 197 1.65 8.34 -13.62
CA ILE A 197 1.91 6.91 -13.85
C ILE A 197 3.37 6.55 -13.51
N ALA A 198 4.33 7.34 -13.98
CA ALA A 198 5.75 7.11 -13.69
C ALA A 198 6.04 7.19 -12.17
N SER A 199 5.38 8.11 -11.48
CA SER A 199 5.50 8.29 -10.03
C SER A 199 4.94 7.10 -9.25
N VAL A 200 3.77 6.60 -9.64
CA VAL A 200 3.17 5.38 -9.06
C VAL A 200 3.98 4.13 -9.39
N CYS A 201 4.55 4.03 -10.59
CA CYS A 201 5.49 2.97 -10.93
C CYS A 201 6.73 3.03 -10.03
N LEU A 202 7.27 4.22 -9.74
CA LEU A 202 8.41 4.38 -8.87
C LEU A 202 8.10 3.97 -7.41
N MET A 203 6.91 4.30 -6.90
CA MET A 203 6.40 3.79 -5.63
C MET A 203 6.32 2.26 -5.63
N THR A 204 5.82 1.67 -6.71
CA THR A 204 5.74 0.22 -6.89
C THR A 204 7.10 -0.46 -6.88
N VAL A 205 8.12 0.14 -7.50
CA VAL A 205 9.50 -0.37 -7.42
C VAL A 205 10.02 -0.32 -5.98
N GLY A 206 9.74 0.75 -5.24
CA GLY A 206 10.05 0.82 -3.80
C GLY A 206 9.43 -0.32 -2.99
N ALA A 207 8.15 -0.62 -3.23
CA ALA A 207 7.44 -1.75 -2.62
C ALA A 207 8.02 -3.12 -3.06
N ALA A 208 8.44 -3.26 -4.32
CA ALA A 208 9.09 -4.46 -4.83
C ALA A 208 10.43 -4.73 -4.15
N VAL A 209 11.25 -3.68 -3.95
CA VAL A 209 12.52 -3.79 -3.19
C VAL A 209 12.26 -4.24 -1.75
N ALA A 210 11.24 -3.68 -1.09
CA ALA A 210 10.81 -4.11 0.24
C ALA A 210 10.37 -5.58 0.29
N SER A 211 9.57 -5.99 -0.70
CA SER A 211 9.06 -7.34 -0.85
C SER A 211 10.19 -8.35 -1.08
N TYR A 212 11.19 -7.99 -1.88
CA TYR A 212 12.40 -8.80 -2.06
C TYR A 212 13.17 -8.98 -0.74
N GLY A 213 13.29 -7.92 0.07
CA GLY A 213 13.89 -7.99 1.40
C GLY A 213 13.17 -9.00 2.32
N LEU A 214 11.84 -8.90 2.39
CA LEU A 214 10.99 -9.83 3.14
C LEU A 214 11.14 -11.28 2.64
N TRP A 215 11.12 -11.47 1.32
CA TRP A 215 11.28 -12.78 0.70
C TRP A 215 12.64 -13.40 1.01
N ARG A 216 13.73 -12.62 0.95
CA ARG A 216 15.09 -13.07 1.29
C ARG A 216 15.17 -13.55 2.74
N VAL A 217 14.59 -12.79 3.69
CA VAL A 217 14.57 -13.18 5.11
C VAL A 217 13.81 -14.50 5.30
N SER A 218 12.69 -14.70 4.60
CA SER A 218 11.93 -15.96 4.67
C SER A 218 12.70 -17.21 4.23
N ARG A 219 13.73 -17.06 3.38
CA ARG A 219 14.59 -18.18 2.97
C ARG A 219 15.62 -18.56 4.02
N GLN A 220 15.94 -17.65 4.95
CA GLN A 220 16.93 -17.86 6.00
C GLN A 220 16.33 -18.53 7.26
N GLU A 221 15.00 -18.52 7.40
CA GLU A 221 14.27 -19.19 8.49
C GLU A 221 14.54 -20.70 8.61
N PRO A 222 14.37 -21.53 7.54
CA PRO A 222 14.59 -22.98 7.66
C PRO A 222 16.06 -23.34 7.97
N ALA A 223 17.02 -22.53 7.50
CA ALA A 223 18.44 -22.76 7.75
C ALA A 223 18.85 -22.52 9.22
N ARG A 224 18.16 -21.62 9.94
CA ARG A 224 18.41 -21.38 11.37
C ARG A 224 17.76 -22.43 12.28
N ALA A 225 16.60 -22.96 11.89
CA ALA A 225 15.92 -24.02 12.64
C ALA A 225 16.67 -25.37 12.59
N LEU A 226 17.50 -25.57 11.56
CA LEU A 226 18.32 -26.77 11.37
C LEU A 226 19.77 -26.60 11.87
N ALA A 227 20.17 -25.39 12.27
CA ALA A 227 21.48 -25.21 12.89
C ALA A 227 21.41 -25.81 14.30
N PRO A 228 22.28 -26.79 14.64
CA PRO A 228 22.31 -27.33 16.00
C PRO A 228 22.56 -26.16 16.96
N GLU A 229 21.75 -26.06 18.01
CA GLU A 229 22.06 -25.11 19.08
C GLU A 229 23.49 -25.40 19.54
N PRO A 230 24.34 -24.35 19.72
CA PRO A 230 25.63 -24.56 20.32
C PRO A 230 25.36 -25.11 21.71
N THR A 231 25.48 -26.43 21.84
CA THR A 231 25.44 -27.14 23.11
C THR A 231 26.46 -26.44 23.98
N GLY A 232 25.99 -25.76 25.02
CA GLY A 232 26.82 -25.09 26.00
C GLY A 232 27.65 -26.11 26.76
N SER A 233 28.67 -26.69 26.13
CA SER A 233 29.77 -27.36 26.81
C SER A 233 30.86 -26.31 27.05
N GLY A 234 30.53 -25.36 27.91
CA GLY A 234 31.45 -24.38 28.46
C GLY A 234 31.33 -24.38 29.98
N MET A 235 31.22 -25.57 30.57
CA MET A 235 31.37 -25.78 32.00
C MET A 235 32.83 -25.47 32.33
N THR A 236 33.13 -24.21 32.63
CA THR A 236 34.38 -23.82 33.27
C THR A 236 34.35 -24.38 34.69
N ALA A 237 34.88 -25.59 34.83
CA ALA A 237 35.34 -26.10 36.10
C ALA A 237 36.77 -25.58 36.36
N ALA A 238 37.02 -25.27 37.63
CA ALA A 238 38.22 -24.71 38.27
C ALA A 238 38.30 -23.18 38.30
#